data_AF-A0A523FCF1-F1
#
_entry.id   AF-A0A523FCF1-F1
#
_cell.length_a   1.000
_cell.length_b   1.000
_cell.length_c   1.000
_cell.angle_alpha   90.00
_cell.angle_beta   90.00
_cell.angle_gamma   90.00
#
_symmetry.space_group_name_H-M   'P 1'
#
loop_
_entity.id
_entity.type
_entity.pdbx_description
1 polymer ?
#
loop_
_entity_poly.entity_id
_entity_poly.type
_entity_poly.pdbx_seq_one_letter_code
_entity_poly.pdbx_strand_id
1 'polypeptide(L)'
;MPIADAFDEASDETSDETGVPGTRAIVIVHRGRIVAEEYADGYSADRKFLSQSMAKSVVNVLTGILVKQSKLSIGQPAPVPEWQGNDDPRGHHYIGKFTADEQWACIHRIIFQPIDV
;
A
#
# COMPACT_ATOMS: atom_id res chain seq x y z
N MET A 1 26.90 9.20 -12.57
CA MET A 1 25.67 9.50 -13.32
C MET A 1 24.96 10.63 -12.61
N PRO A 2 24.74 11.78 -13.26
CA PRO A 2 23.78 12.80 -12.83
C PRO A 2 22.42 12.15 -12.53
N ILE A 3 21.68 12.71 -11.58
CA ILE A 3 20.35 12.20 -11.21
C ILE A 3 19.39 12.25 -12.41
N ALA A 4 19.52 13.26 -13.30
CA ALA A 4 18.74 13.41 -14.52
C ALA A 4 18.89 12.21 -15.48
N ASP A 5 20.12 11.81 -15.79
CA ASP A 5 20.40 10.71 -16.72
C ASP A 5 19.83 9.36 -16.25
N ALA A 6 19.67 9.17 -14.93
CA ALA A 6 19.05 7.96 -14.36
C ALA A 6 17.52 7.91 -14.55
N PHE A 7 16.88 9.07 -14.71
CA PHE A 7 15.44 9.17 -14.91
C PHE A 7 15.06 8.88 -16.36
N ASP A 8 15.81 9.43 -17.33
CA ASP A 8 15.59 9.18 -18.76
C ASP A 8 15.67 7.68 -19.08
N GLU A 9 16.68 7.00 -18.54
CA GLU A 9 16.85 5.55 -18.69
C GLU A 9 15.66 4.76 -18.13
N ALA A 10 15.22 5.07 -16.91
CA ALA A 10 14.09 4.38 -16.27
C ALA A 10 12.75 4.63 -16.96
N SER A 11 12.58 5.80 -17.59
CA SER A 11 11.39 6.12 -18.36
C SER A 11 11.34 5.30 -19.66
N ASP A 12 12.43 5.31 -20.43
CA ASP A 12 12.53 4.61 -21.72
C ASP A 12 12.38 3.09 -21.58
N GLU A 13 13.00 2.48 -20.56
CA GLU A 13 12.92 1.03 -20.29
C GLU A 13 11.50 0.50 -20.07
N THR A 14 10.57 1.36 -19.69
CA THR A 14 9.20 0.95 -19.30
C THR A 14 8.14 1.23 -20.37
N SER A 15 8.52 1.81 -21.50
CA SER A 15 7.59 2.04 -22.62
C SER A 15 7.14 0.72 -23.26
N ASP A 16 5.83 0.54 -23.45
CA ASP A 16 5.30 -0.62 -24.18
C ASP A 16 5.20 -0.33 -25.70
N GLU A 17 4.96 -1.37 -26.52
CA GLU A 17 4.85 -1.29 -27.99
C GLU A 17 3.81 -0.26 -28.51
N THR A 18 2.90 0.21 -27.65
CA THR A 18 1.88 1.24 -27.89
C THR A 18 2.38 2.67 -27.67
N GLY A 19 3.61 2.86 -27.19
CA GLY A 19 4.21 4.17 -26.94
C GLY A 19 3.68 4.88 -25.69
N VAL A 20 2.94 4.18 -24.82
CA VAL A 20 2.56 4.70 -23.51
C VAL A 20 3.74 4.52 -22.55
N PRO A 21 4.21 5.58 -21.87
CA PRO A 21 5.23 5.43 -20.84
C PRO A 21 4.72 4.51 -19.72
N GLY A 22 5.41 3.40 -19.46
CA GLY A 22 5.05 2.52 -18.34
C GLY A 22 5.27 3.20 -16.99
N THR A 23 6.28 4.05 -16.91
CA THR A 23 6.54 4.92 -15.77
C THR A 23 5.82 6.25 -15.93
N ARG A 24 4.93 6.55 -14.98
CA ARG A 24 4.09 7.76 -14.99
C ARG A 24 4.65 8.88 -14.11
N ALA A 25 5.47 8.52 -13.13
CA ALA A 25 6.09 9.44 -12.19
C ALA A 25 7.26 8.76 -11.48
N ILE A 26 8.31 9.52 -11.16
CA ILE A 26 9.40 9.10 -10.28
C ILE A 26 9.63 10.21 -9.25
N VAL A 27 9.78 9.83 -7.98
CA VAL A 27 10.05 10.77 -6.88
C VAL A 27 11.20 10.23 -6.04
N ILE A 28 12.25 11.04 -5.84
CA ILE A 28 13.41 10.69 -5.00
C ILE A 28 13.31 11.46 -3.68
N VAL A 29 13.25 10.72 -2.58
CA VAL A 29 13.21 11.27 -1.23
C VAL A 29 14.52 10.94 -0.51
N HIS A 30 15.19 11.97 0.01
CA HIS A 30 16.39 11.82 0.83
C HIS A 30 16.27 12.65 2.11
N ARG A 31 16.48 11.99 3.27
CA ARG A 31 16.35 12.62 4.61
C ARG A 31 15.01 13.34 4.81
N GLY A 32 13.92 12.68 4.38
CA GLY A 32 12.55 13.20 4.53
C GLY A 32 12.21 14.39 3.63
N ARG A 33 13.04 14.69 2.63
CA ARG A 33 12.79 15.76 1.65
C ARG A 33 12.83 15.19 0.24
N ILE A 34 11.92 15.65 -0.61
CA ILE A 34 11.99 15.38 -2.05
C ILE A 34 13.19 16.15 -2.59
N VAL A 35 14.10 15.44 -3.25
CA VAL A 35 15.30 16.02 -3.88
C VAL A 35 15.22 16.06 -5.40
N ALA A 36 14.31 15.29 -6.00
CA ALA A 36 13.95 15.32 -7.40
C ALA A 36 12.59 14.63 -7.60
N GLU A 37 11.82 15.10 -8.58
CA GLU A 37 10.60 14.46 -9.05
C GLU A 37 10.39 14.75 -10.54
N GLU A 38 9.85 13.78 -11.25
CA GLU A 38 9.53 13.88 -12.67
C GLU A 38 8.23 13.13 -12.96
N TYR A 39 7.46 13.64 -13.92
CA TYR A 39 6.14 13.15 -14.27
C TYR A 39 6.03 13.03 -15.79
N ALA A 40 5.41 11.95 -16.26
CA ALA A 40 5.08 11.81 -17.67
C ALA A 40 4.04 12.85 -18.11
N ASP A 41 3.95 13.11 -19.41
CA ASP A 41 2.99 14.07 -19.96
C ASP A 41 1.55 13.82 -19.48
N GLY A 42 0.91 14.88 -18.97
CA GLY A 42 -0.44 14.83 -18.40
C GLY A 42 -0.51 14.27 -16.97
N TYR A 43 0.61 13.92 -16.34
CA TYR A 43 0.72 13.61 -14.91
C TYR A 43 1.35 14.77 -14.14
N SER A 44 1.09 14.80 -12.85
CA SER A 44 1.51 15.88 -11.96
C SER A 44 1.41 15.46 -10.50
N ALA A 45 2.02 16.23 -9.60
CA ALA A 45 2.02 15.97 -8.17
C ALA A 45 0.61 15.98 -7.52
N ASP A 46 -0.35 16.72 -8.09
CA ASP A 46 -1.73 16.80 -7.63
C ASP A 46 -2.64 15.68 -8.17
N ARG A 47 -2.14 14.90 -9.14
CA ARG A 47 -2.90 13.79 -9.72
C ARG A 47 -2.82 12.54 -8.84
N LYS A 48 -3.95 11.85 -8.66
CA LYS A 48 -4.01 10.59 -7.90
C LYS A 48 -3.55 9.42 -8.76
N PHE A 49 -2.67 8.59 -8.18
CA PHE A 49 -2.20 7.34 -8.77
C PHE A 49 -2.87 6.16 -8.06
N LEU A 50 -3.08 5.06 -8.79
CA LEU A 50 -3.59 3.83 -8.20
C LEU A 50 -2.47 3.19 -7.36
N SER A 51 -2.61 3.22 -6.04
CA SER A 51 -1.55 2.78 -5.12
C SER A 51 -1.27 1.27 -5.17
N GLN A 52 -2.23 0.47 -5.65
CA GLN A 52 -2.14 -0.99 -5.67
C GLN A 52 -1.64 -1.53 -4.31
N SER A 53 -0.71 -2.50 -4.33
CA SER A 53 -0.14 -3.10 -3.12
C SER A 53 0.65 -2.12 -2.23
N MET A 54 1.02 -0.91 -2.68
CA MET A 54 1.60 0.08 -1.76
C MET A 54 0.64 0.46 -0.64
N ALA A 55 -0.67 0.37 -0.86
CA ALA A 55 -1.66 0.63 0.18
C ALA A 55 -1.48 -0.28 1.41
N LYS A 56 -0.97 -1.51 1.23
CA LYS A 56 -0.69 -2.48 2.31
C LYS A 56 0.33 -1.91 3.31
N SER A 57 1.36 -1.22 2.81
CA SER A 57 2.38 -0.59 3.66
C SER A 57 1.79 0.47 4.58
N VAL A 58 0.87 1.30 4.06
CA VAL A 58 0.17 2.32 4.85
C VAL A 58 -0.68 1.67 5.94
N VAL A 59 -1.44 0.62 5.60
CA VAL A 59 -2.23 -0.14 6.57
C VAL A 59 -1.33 -0.76 7.64
N ASN A 60 -0.20 -1.34 7.28
CA ASN A 60 0.75 -1.91 8.26
C ASN A 60 1.29 -0.85 9.24
N VAL A 61 1.61 0.36 8.76
CA VAL A 61 2.03 1.46 9.63
C VAL A 61 0.91 1.85 10.60
N LEU A 62 -0.32 1.99 10.12
CA LEU A 62 -1.48 2.31 10.96
C LEU A 62 -1.74 1.21 12.01
N THR A 63 -1.66 -0.07 11.61
CA THR A 63 -1.76 -1.22 12.52
C THR A 63 -0.69 -1.13 13.62
N GLY A 64 0.56 -0.85 13.26
CA GLY A 64 1.65 -0.66 14.24
C GLY A 64 1.40 0.49 15.22
N ILE A 65 0.84 1.59 14.75
CA ILE A 65 0.43 2.73 15.60
C ILE A 65 -0.65 2.29 16.59
N LEU A 66 -1.68 1.56 16.15
CA LEU A 66 -2.76 1.08 17.01
C LEU A 66 -2.28 0.06 18.06
N VAL A 67 -1.35 -0.82 17.69
CA VAL A 67 -0.69 -1.75 18.63
C VAL A 67 0.10 -0.98 19.68
N LYS A 68 0.87 0.04 19.27
CA LYS A 68 1.60 0.92 20.20
C LYS A 68 0.66 1.67 21.14
N GLN A 69 -0.54 2.03 20.68
CA GLN A 69 -1.59 2.66 21.49
C GLN A 69 -2.39 1.67 22.34
N SER A 70 -2.05 0.37 22.31
CA SER A 70 -2.80 -0.71 22.97
C SER A 70 -4.27 -0.81 22.53
N LYS A 71 -4.62 -0.24 21.38
CA LYS A 71 -5.97 -0.30 20.79
C LYS A 71 -6.18 -1.54 19.93
N LEU A 72 -5.10 -2.25 19.59
CA LEU A 72 -5.12 -3.46 18.78
C LEU A 72 -4.09 -4.45 19.32
N SER A 73 -4.41 -5.74 19.29
CA SER A 73 -3.47 -6.81 19.66
C SER A 73 -3.33 -7.80 18.51
N ILE A 74 -2.11 -7.96 18.00
CA ILE A 74 -1.84 -8.82 16.83
C ILE A 74 -1.92 -10.32 17.13
N GLY A 75 -1.85 -10.69 18.41
CA GLY A 75 -1.96 -12.08 18.86
C GLY A 75 -3.40 -12.53 19.12
N GLN A 76 -4.40 -11.69 18.80
CA GLN A 76 -5.81 -12.03 18.95
C GLN A 76 -6.42 -12.38 17.58
N PRO A 77 -7.49 -13.21 17.56
CA PRO A 77 -8.28 -13.44 16.36
C PRO A 77 -8.74 -12.12 15.72
N ALA A 78 -8.85 -12.10 14.40
CA ALA A 78 -9.36 -10.94 13.69
C ALA A 78 -10.81 -10.62 14.14
N PRO A 79 -11.13 -9.37 14.52
CA PRO A 79 -12.46 -8.98 14.98
C PRO A 79 -13.42 -8.75 13.80
N VAL A 80 -13.52 -9.73 12.90
CA VAL A 80 -14.43 -9.72 11.75
C VAL A 80 -15.63 -10.60 12.12
N PRO A 81 -16.82 -10.03 12.43
CA PRO A 81 -17.97 -10.80 12.92
C PRO A 81 -18.36 -11.96 12.00
N GLU A 82 -18.25 -11.78 10.69
CA GLU A 82 -18.56 -12.82 9.71
C GLU A 82 -17.63 -14.03 9.77
N TRP A 83 -16.47 -13.92 10.43
CA TRP A 83 -15.48 -14.99 10.57
C TRP A 83 -15.59 -15.73 11.91
N GLN A 84 -16.44 -15.24 12.83
CA GLN A 84 -16.59 -15.81 14.18
C GLN A 84 -17.64 -16.94 14.23
N GLY A 85 -18.12 -17.42 13.08
CA GLY A 85 -19.02 -18.56 13.00
C GLY A 85 -18.31 -19.87 13.36
N ASN A 86 -19.03 -20.79 14.01
CA ASN A 86 -18.49 -22.05 14.56
C ASN A 86 -17.77 -22.93 13.52
N ASP A 87 -18.08 -22.76 12.23
CA ASP A 87 -17.54 -23.56 11.12
C ASP A 87 -16.67 -22.73 10.15
N ASP A 88 -16.39 -21.45 10.44
CA ASP A 88 -15.54 -20.63 9.57
C ASP A 88 -14.06 -20.81 9.95
N PRO A 89 -13.23 -21.43 9.09
CA PRO A 89 -11.81 -21.65 9.39
C PRO A 89 -11.05 -20.32 9.57
N ARG A 90 -11.62 -19.20 9.15
CA ARG A 90 -11.01 -17.87 9.29
C ARG A 90 -11.09 -17.30 10.70
N GLY A 91 -11.96 -17.82 11.57
CA GLY A 91 -12.08 -17.40 12.97
C GLY A 91 -10.81 -17.62 13.79
N HIS A 92 -9.91 -18.49 13.33
CA HIS A 92 -8.61 -18.75 13.96
C HIS A 92 -7.45 -17.92 13.39
N HIS A 93 -7.68 -17.06 12.38
CA HIS A 93 -6.63 -16.19 11.85
C HIS A 93 -6.36 -15.03 12.80
N TYR A 94 -5.13 -14.99 13.31
CA TYR A 94 -4.63 -13.88 14.11
C TYR A 94 -4.27 -12.70 13.22
N ILE A 95 -4.45 -11.48 13.74
CA ILE A 95 -4.13 -10.24 13.01
C ILE A 95 -2.66 -10.20 12.57
N GLY A 96 -1.74 -10.77 13.36
CA GLY A 96 -0.31 -10.85 13.03
C GLY A 96 0.04 -11.90 11.96
N LYS A 97 -0.91 -12.75 11.54
CA LYS A 97 -0.69 -13.81 10.55
C LYS A 97 -1.11 -13.43 9.13
N PHE A 98 -1.66 -12.24 8.88
CA PHE A 98 -1.99 -11.81 7.53
C PHE A 98 -0.72 -11.66 6.68
N THR A 99 -0.35 -12.73 5.96
CA THR A 99 0.72 -12.69 4.97
C THR A 99 0.32 -11.81 3.78
N ALA A 100 1.29 -11.27 3.05
CA ALA A 100 1.05 -10.31 1.95
C ALA A 100 0.06 -10.83 0.88
N ASP A 101 -0.06 -12.15 0.75
CA ASP A 101 -0.92 -12.84 -0.22
C ASP A 101 -2.37 -12.99 0.30
N GLU A 102 -2.57 -13.17 1.61
CA GLU A 102 -3.89 -13.29 2.26
C GLU A 102 -4.58 -11.92 2.49
N GLN A 103 -3.83 -10.83 2.29
CA GLN A 103 -4.30 -9.47 2.49
C GLN A 103 -5.40 -9.03 1.51
N TRP A 104 -5.56 -9.65 0.34
CA TRP A 104 -6.58 -9.24 -0.62
C TRP A 104 -8.01 -9.41 -0.11
N ALA A 105 -8.31 -10.52 0.57
CA ALA A 105 -9.64 -10.77 1.12
C ALA A 105 -9.93 -9.93 2.38
N CYS A 106 -8.89 -9.62 3.17
CA CYS A 106 -9.04 -8.94 4.45
C CYS A 106 -8.97 -7.41 4.34
N ILE A 107 -8.09 -6.86 3.50
CA ILE A 107 -7.90 -5.41 3.33
C ILE A 107 -9.13 -4.77 2.66
N HIS A 108 -9.75 -5.44 1.69
CA HIS A 108 -10.97 -4.94 1.05
C HIS A 108 -12.17 -4.84 2.02
N ARG A 109 -12.07 -5.42 3.22
CA ARG A 109 -13.17 -5.43 4.20
C ARG A 109 -12.85 -4.63 5.46
N ILE A 110 -11.63 -4.75 6.01
CA ILE A 110 -11.22 -3.97 7.19
C ILE A 110 -11.11 -2.47 6.89
N ILE A 111 -10.69 -2.06 5.68
CA ILE A 111 -10.62 -0.63 5.32
C ILE A 111 -12.02 0.01 5.18
N PHE A 112 -13.07 -0.78 4.94
CA PHE A 112 -14.41 -0.28 4.63
C PHE A 112 -15.45 -0.55 5.71
N GLN A 113 -15.07 -1.08 6.87
CA GLN A 113 -15.95 -1.06 8.04
C GLN A 113 -15.92 0.35 8.66
N PRO A 114 -17.07 0.92 9.07
CA PRO A 114 -17.06 2.09 9.93
C PRO A 114 -16.32 1.71 11.22
N ILE A 115 -15.17 2.36 11.43
CA ILE A 115 -14.52 2.37 12.74
C ILE A 115 -15.35 3.36 13.56
N ASP A 116 -16.26 2.84 14.39
CA ASP A 116 -16.87 3.66 15.43
C ASP A 116 -15.75 4.10 16.39
N VAL A 117 -15.42 5.40 16.33
CA VAL A 117 -14.58 6.12 17.29
C VAL A 117 -15.43 6.70 18.41
#